data_AF-A0A8H8C4W1-F1
#
_entry.id   AF-A0A8H8C4W1-F1
#
_cell.length_a   1.000
_cell.length_b   1.000
_cell.length_c   1.000
_cell.angle_alpha   90.00
_cell.angle_beta   90.00
_cell.angle_gamma   90.00
#
_symmetry.space_group_name_H-M   'P 1'
#
loop_
_entity.id
_entity.type
_entity.pdbx_description
1 polymer ?
#
loop_
_entity_poly.entity_id
_entity_poly.type
_entity_poly.pdbx_seq_one_letter_code
_entity_poly.pdbx_strand_id
1 'polypeptide(L)'
;MESKPLRDKVLIPTYQSRYKVLMNAIKPLLELLGVRITTYAPYVAPEKDDVVALAGGFFIYISFPLELLSADIITDRALDEFGLKFAYGKMFAVMGDEFQFRSAPSFTKKPIQKADDPGRSSDQHVFSDTDPNFVIDFIGPSHKVILNKYCVVRPQYVLHTTVFTPQSDHLNEGDFAAAWDVLRRLESKHMVIYNCGVESGSSIGHKHLQVLPKPEKGDFELFPDALGIDEEKNTVRNLPFRHAVKKFSSNPDVTELAGVYEALQILSGVERAHNVVLVDEWMLVIPRACARHGNLAANAASMAGMVWVTNLEDVQDWVDRGPMKLLCQFGVDQK
;
A
#
# COMPACT_ATOMS: atom_id res chain seq x y z
N MET A 1 26.88 -12.44 -13.29
CA MET A 1 26.97 -12.19 -11.84
C MET A 1 25.63 -12.58 -11.27
N GLU A 2 25.54 -13.71 -10.54
CA GLU A 2 24.25 -14.19 -10.01
C GLU A 2 23.68 -13.17 -9.01
N SER A 3 22.47 -12.68 -9.28
CA SER A 3 21.75 -11.76 -8.40
C SER A 3 21.37 -12.49 -7.10
N LYS A 4 21.90 -12.04 -5.96
CA LYS A 4 21.46 -12.57 -4.66
C LYS A 4 19.98 -12.17 -4.44
N PRO A 5 19.10 -13.10 -4.05
CA PRO A 5 17.76 -12.74 -3.60
C PRO A 5 17.86 -11.77 -2.42
N LEU A 6 16.90 -10.83 -2.33
CA LEU A 6 16.80 -9.91 -1.19
C LEU A 6 16.73 -10.71 0.12
N ARG A 7 17.10 -10.09 1.26
CA ARG A 7 17.34 -10.73 2.57
C ARG A 7 16.13 -11.42 3.23
N ASP A 8 15.16 -11.87 2.47
CA ASP A 8 14.02 -12.69 2.89
C ASP A 8 14.48 -13.93 3.67
N LYS A 9 15.61 -14.54 3.29
CA LYS A 9 16.16 -15.73 3.97
C LYS A 9 16.64 -15.53 5.41
N VAL A 10 16.81 -14.31 5.92
CA VAL A 10 17.28 -14.07 7.31
C VAL A 10 16.23 -13.34 8.15
N LEU A 11 15.49 -12.40 7.54
CA LEU A 11 14.41 -11.70 8.21
C LEU A 11 13.20 -12.62 8.44
N ILE A 12 12.80 -13.40 7.43
CA ILE A 12 11.64 -14.30 7.54
C ILE A 12 11.89 -15.34 8.65
N PRO A 13 13.04 -16.02 8.77
CA PRO A 13 13.29 -16.92 9.90
C PRO A 13 13.30 -16.22 11.25
N THR A 14 13.76 -14.97 11.33
CA THR A 14 13.76 -14.20 12.59
C THR A 14 12.34 -13.81 13.01
N TYR A 15 11.52 -13.32 12.08
CA TYR A 15 10.10 -13.04 12.33
C TYR A 15 9.32 -14.32 12.60
N GLN A 16 9.57 -15.41 11.88
CA GLN A 16 9.00 -16.73 12.15
C GLN A 16 9.41 -17.27 13.52
N SER A 17 10.66 -17.04 13.95
CA SER A 17 11.14 -17.44 15.27
C SER A 17 10.43 -16.63 16.37
N ARG A 18 10.39 -15.30 16.26
CA ARG A 18 9.65 -14.43 17.19
C ARG A 18 8.16 -14.76 17.23
N TYR A 19 7.57 -15.05 16.07
CA TYR A 19 6.19 -15.51 15.94
C TYR A 19 5.98 -16.85 16.66
N LYS A 20 6.83 -17.86 16.42
CA LYS A 20 6.73 -19.17 17.10
C LYS A 20 6.88 -19.04 18.61
N VAL A 21 7.83 -18.23 19.08
CA VAL A 21 8.02 -17.94 20.51
C VAL A 21 6.77 -17.30 21.11
N LEU A 22 6.22 -16.27 20.46
CA LEU A 22 5.00 -15.61 20.90
C LEU A 22 3.82 -16.59 20.92
N MET A 23 3.58 -17.33 19.84
CA MET A 23 2.47 -18.29 19.75
C MET A 23 2.60 -19.40 20.78
N ASN A 24 3.80 -19.96 20.99
CA ASN A 24 4.02 -20.99 22.01
C ASN A 24 3.76 -20.47 23.43
N ALA A 25 4.02 -19.18 23.68
CA ALA A 25 3.77 -18.57 24.98
C ALA A 25 2.28 -18.30 25.23
N ILE A 26 1.54 -17.80 24.23
CA ILE A 26 0.16 -17.34 24.43
C ILE A 26 -0.89 -18.42 24.14
N LYS A 27 -0.63 -19.35 23.23
CA LYS A 27 -1.61 -20.34 22.77
C LYS A 27 -2.11 -21.25 23.89
N PRO A 28 -1.25 -21.83 24.76
CA PRO A 28 -1.73 -22.67 25.86
C PRO A 28 -2.63 -21.91 26.85
N LEU A 29 -2.36 -20.62 27.06
CA LEU A 29 -3.15 -19.78 27.97
C LEU A 29 -4.51 -19.43 27.38
N LEU A 30 -4.54 -19.09 26.09
CA LEU A 30 -5.76 -18.68 25.39
C LEU A 30 -6.67 -19.89 25.09
N GLU A 31 -6.12 -21.04 24.71
CA GLU A 31 -6.92 -22.26 24.46
C GLU A 31 -7.64 -22.75 25.72
N LEU A 32 -7.07 -22.57 26.91
CA LEU A 32 -7.73 -22.88 28.19
C LEU A 32 -8.99 -22.03 28.43
N LEU A 33 -9.04 -20.83 27.86
CA LEU A 33 -10.20 -19.93 27.93
C LEU A 33 -11.22 -20.20 26.81
N GLY A 34 -11.04 -21.28 26.04
CA GLY A 34 -11.84 -21.60 24.87
C GLY A 34 -11.58 -20.69 23.66
N VAL A 35 -10.55 -19.82 23.74
CA VAL A 35 -10.17 -18.92 22.65
C VAL A 35 -9.47 -19.71 21.56
N ARG A 36 -9.95 -19.57 20.32
CA ARG A 36 -9.33 -20.21 19.15
C ARG A 36 -8.36 -19.25 18.46
N ILE A 37 -7.16 -19.74 18.20
CA ILE A 37 -6.15 -19.02 17.43
C ILE A 37 -6.02 -19.67 16.05
N THR A 38 -6.38 -18.95 15.00
CA THR A 38 -6.27 -19.41 13.61
C THR A 38 -5.18 -18.63 12.90
N THR A 39 -4.26 -19.37 12.29
CA THR A 39 -3.10 -18.83 11.60
C THR A 39 -3.02 -19.50 10.24
N TYR A 40 -2.94 -18.73 9.15
CA TYR A 40 -2.70 -19.24 7.80
C TYR A 40 -3.79 -20.14 7.18
N ALA A 41 -4.98 -20.25 7.78
CA ALA A 41 -6.10 -20.96 7.17
C ALA A 41 -7.25 -19.99 6.86
N PRO A 42 -7.94 -20.17 5.72
CA PRO A 42 -9.29 -19.65 5.52
C PRO A 42 -10.14 -19.80 6.78
N TYR A 43 -10.57 -18.70 7.39
CA TYR A 43 -11.52 -18.77 8.51
C TYR A 43 -12.94 -18.64 7.96
N VAL A 44 -13.75 -19.68 8.15
CA VAL A 44 -15.20 -19.66 7.88
C VAL A 44 -15.87 -19.35 9.20
N ALA A 45 -16.52 -18.19 9.30
CA ALA A 45 -17.28 -17.81 10.49
C ALA A 45 -18.48 -18.78 10.68
N PRO A 46 -18.81 -19.17 11.93
CA PRO A 46 -20.00 -19.98 12.19
C PRO A 46 -21.26 -19.20 11.80
N GLU A 47 -22.14 -19.86 11.06
CA GLU A 47 -23.31 -19.31 10.38
C GLU A 47 -24.26 -18.49 11.30
N LYS A 48 -24.46 -17.23 10.92
CA LYS A 48 -25.76 -16.55 10.92
C LYS A 48 -25.76 -15.64 9.70
N ASP A 49 -26.51 -16.03 8.67
CA ASP A 49 -26.95 -15.26 7.50
C ASP A 49 -26.07 -14.05 7.14
N ASP A 50 -24.99 -14.31 6.40
CA ASP A 50 -24.41 -13.48 5.32
C ASP A 50 -22.95 -13.93 5.08
N VAL A 51 -22.64 -14.26 3.83
CA VAL A 51 -21.40 -14.91 3.42
C VAL A 51 -20.18 -14.02 3.70
N VAL A 52 -19.37 -14.40 4.69
CA VAL A 52 -18.09 -13.75 5.01
C VAL A 52 -16.99 -14.33 4.13
N ALA A 53 -16.40 -13.50 3.28
CA ALA A 53 -15.28 -13.86 2.41
C ALA A 53 -13.95 -13.97 3.19
N LEU A 54 -13.12 -14.92 2.76
CA LEU A 54 -11.78 -15.22 3.27
C LEU A 54 -10.86 -13.98 3.27
N ALA A 55 -10.33 -13.62 4.43
CA ALA A 55 -9.10 -12.83 4.53
C ALA A 55 -7.92 -13.78 4.77
N GLY A 56 -7.13 -14.03 3.72
CA GLY A 56 -5.95 -14.90 3.77
C GLY A 56 -4.68 -14.17 4.23
N GLY A 57 -3.78 -14.92 4.88
CA GLY A 57 -2.34 -14.77 4.68
C GLY A 57 -1.47 -14.31 5.85
N PHE A 58 -1.84 -13.27 6.62
CA PHE A 58 -0.85 -12.61 7.52
C PHE A 58 -1.41 -12.09 8.85
N PHE A 59 -2.63 -12.46 9.23
CA PHE A 59 -3.21 -12.14 10.53
C PHE A 59 -3.29 -13.36 11.44
N ILE A 60 -3.05 -13.15 12.73
CA ILE A 60 -3.40 -14.10 13.78
C ILE A 60 -4.84 -13.78 14.16
N TYR A 61 -5.76 -14.66 13.81
CA TYR A 61 -7.15 -14.51 14.20
C TYR A 61 -7.33 -15.09 15.60
N ILE A 62 -7.75 -14.25 16.54
CA ILE A 62 -8.10 -14.66 17.90
C ILE A 62 -9.62 -14.60 17.99
N SER A 63 -10.25 -15.77 18.08
CA SER A 63 -11.69 -15.92 18.17
C SER A 63 -12.07 -16.22 19.61
N PHE A 64 -12.81 -15.31 20.22
CA PHE A 64 -13.33 -15.49 21.57
C PHE A 64 -14.64 -16.31 21.53
N PRO A 65 -14.84 -17.25 22.46
CA PRO A 65 -16.12 -17.92 22.63
C PRO A 65 -17.26 -16.93 22.87
N LEU A 66 -18.49 -17.30 22.46
CA LEU A 66 -19.68 -16.44 22.58
C LEU A 66 -20.05 -16.12 24.03
N GLU A 67 -19.56 -16.93 24.96
CA GLU A 67 -19.73 -16.79 26.41
C GLU A 67 -18.78 -15.74 27.03
N LEU A 68 -17.78 -15.27 26.27
CA LEU A 68 -16.90 -14.18 26.68
C LEU A 68 -17.39 -12.82 26.16
N LEU A 69 -16.79 -11.75 26.68
CA LEU A 69 -17.03 -10.39 26.21
C LEU A 69 -16.77 -10.28 24.70
N SER A 70 -17.53 -9.41 24.04
CA SER A 70 -17.38 -9.18 22.61
C SER A 70 -15.99 -8.57 22.29
N ALA A 71 -15.50 -8.85 21.09
CA ALA A 71 -14.13 -8.52 20.68
C ALA A 71 -13.80 -7.02 20.76
N ASP A 72 -14.80 -6.15 20.60
CA ASP A 72 -14.70 -4.71 20.82
C ASP A 72 -14.38 -4.37 22.29
N ILE A 73 -15.14 -4.91 23.24
CA ILE A 73 -14.93 -4.67 24.68
C ILE A 73 -13.57 -5.19 25.14
N ILE A 74 -13.16 -6.36 24.63
CA ILE A 74 -11.84 -6.93 24.94
C ILE A 74 -10.73 -6.06 24.35
N THR A 75 -10.91 -5.53 23.14
CA THR A 75 -9.92 -4.66 22.48
C THR A 75 -9.75 -3.34 23.22
N ASP A 76 -10.86 -2.74 23.66
CA ASP A 76 -10.83 -1.48 24.41
C ASP A 76 -10.12 -1.65 25.76
N ARG A 77 -10.46 -2.71 26.52
CA ARG A 77 -9.76 -3.03 27.77
C ARG A 77 -8.29 -3.37 27.57
N ALA A 78 -7.96 -4.12 26.51
CA ALA A 78 -6.57 -4.43 26.21
C ALA A 78 -5.74 -3.18 25.95
N LEU A 79 -6.33 -2.17 25.30
CA LEU A 79 -5.68 -0.89 25.05
C LEU A 79 -5.55 -0.07 26.34
N ASP A 80 -6.63 0.04 27.11
CA ASP A 80 -6.69 0.88 28.30
C ASP A 80 -5.85 0.35 29.47
N GLU A 81 -5.90 -0.97 29.72
CA GLU A 81 -5.26 -1.59 30.89
C GLU A 81 -3.84 -2.09 30.57
N PHE A 82 -3.57 -2.46 29.32
CA PHE A 82 -2.33 -3.15 28.94
C PHE A 82 -1.58 -2.51 27.76
N GLY A 83 -2.09 -1.41 27.18
CA GLY A 83 -1.48 -0.75 26.03
C GLY A 83 -1.43 -1.62 24.77
N LEU A 84 -2.26 -2.67 24.70
CA LEU A 84 -2.24 -3.68 23.64
C LEU A 84 -3.36 -3.42 22.64
N LYS A 85 -3.01 -3.33 21.34
CA LYS A 85 -3.96 -2.99 20.27
C LYS A 85 -4.28 -4.19 19.38
N PHE A 86 -5.57 -4.50 19.26
CA PHE A 86 -6.11 -5.48 18.32
C PHE A 86 -7.00 -4.81 17.25
N ALA A 87 -7.24 -5.51 16.14
CA ALA A 87 -8.27 -5.16 15.16
C ALA A 87 -9.34 -6.28 15.19
N TYR A 88 -10.64 -5.95 15.09
CA TYR A 88 -11.72 -6.92 15.17
C TYR A 88 -12.73 -6.81 14.01
N GLY A 89 -13.42 -7.93 13.74
CA GLY A 89 -14.03 -8.27 12.45
C GLY A 89 -15.20 -7.41 11.93
N LYS A 90 -15.75 -6.46 12.71
CA LYS A 90 -16.75 -5.51 12.20
C LYS A 90 -16.17 -4.42 11.28
N MET A 91 -14.84 -4.38 11.11
CA MET A 91 -14.14 -3.30 10.41
C MET A 91 -13.97 -3.48 8.90
N PHE A 92 -14.45 -4.57 8.28
CA PHE A 92 -14.00 -4.93 6.93
C PHE A 92 -15.07 -5.63 6.08
N ALA A 93 -15.99 -4.85 5.49
CA ALA A 93 -16.61 -5.11 4.19
C ALA A 93 -17.55 -3.96 3.82
N VAL A 94 -17.32 -3.31 2.68
CA VAL A 94 -18.35 -2.53 1.98
C VAL A 94 -18.62 -3.29 0.68
N MET A 95 -19.74 -3.99 0.60
CA MET A 95 -20.20 -4.62 -0.63
C MET A 95 -20.92 -3.57 -1.47
N GLY A 96 -20.48 -3.34 -2.71
CA GLY A 96 -21.26 -2.54 -3.65
C GLY A 96 -20.53 -1.90 -4.83
N ASP A 97 -19.21 -1.70 -4.78
CA ASP A 97 -18.45 -1.07 -5.88
C ASP A 97 -17.06 -1.71 -6.04
N GLU A 98 -16.37 -1.49 -7.17
CA GLU A 98 -14.99 -1.97 -7.48
C GLU A 98 -13.88 -1.31 -6.61
N PHE A 99 -14.17 -0.99 -5.36
CA PHE A 99 -13.27 -0.34 -4.43
C PHE A 99 -12.95 -1.28 -3.26
N GLN A 100 -11.69 -1.29 -2.82
CA GLN A 100 -11.31 -1.96 -1.58
C GLN A 100 -10.90 -0.94 -0.51
N PHE A 101 -11.64 -0.90 0.60
CA PHE A 101 -11.30 -0.10 1.78
C PHE A 101 -10.44 -0.91 2.76
N ARG A 102 -9.27 -0.40 3.14
CA ARG A 102 -8.40 -1.00 4.17
C ARG A 102 -8.23 -0.04 5.35
N SER A 103 -8.57 -0.49 6.55
CA SER A 103 -8.26 0.25 7.79
C SER A 103 -6.77 0.17 8.12
N ALA A 104 -6.14 1.33 8.30
CA ALA A 104 -4.72 1.50 8.53
C ALA A 104 -4.45 2.42 9.73
N PRO A 105 -4.71 1.99 10.98
CA PRO A 105 -4.48 2.83 12.15
C PRO A 105 -3.01 3.27 12.32
N SER A 106 -2.06 2.55 11.74
CA SER A 106 -0.63 2.92 11.73
C SER A 106 -0.35 4.25 11.04
N PHE A 107 -1.25 4.72 10.17
CA PHE A 107 -1.13 6.02 9.50
C PHE A 107 -1.24 7.21 10.45
N THR A 108 -1.92 7.06 11.59
CA THR A 108 -2.00 8.12 12.62
C THR A 108 -0.64 8.53 13.18
N LYS A 109 0.35 7.62 13.14
CA LYS A 109 1.72 7.86 13.62
C LYS A 109 2.73 8.05 12.48
N LYS A 110 2.28 8.01 11.21
CA LYS A 110 3.15 8.15 10.06
C LYS A 110 3.63 9.62 10.00
N PRO A 111 4.94 9.87 9.83
CA PRO A 111 5.42 11.23 9.63
C PRO A 111 4.85 11.77 8.31
N ILE A 112 4.13 12.89 8.40
CA ILE A 112 3.59 13.62 7.25
C ILE A 112 4.07 15.06 7.35
N GLN A 113 4.92 15.46 6.41
CA GLN A 113 5.36 16.83 6.27
C GLN A 113 4.25 17.66 5.63
N LYS A 114 4.04 18.87 6.14
CA LYS A 114 3.12 19.83 5.54
C LYS A 114 3.59 20.26 4.15
N ALA A 115 2.73 20.96 3.42
CA ALA A 115 3.03 21.44 2.07
C ALA A 115 4.17 22.48 2.06
N ASP A 116 4.23 23.31 3.11
CA ASP A 116 5.20 24.39 3.32
C ASP A 116 6.41 23.97 4.17
N ASP A 117 6.53 22.68 4.50
CA ASP A 117 7.63 22.15 5.30
C ASP A 117 8.97 22.29 4.56
N PRO A 118 10.02 22.87 5.17
CA PRO A 118 11.33 23.03 4.53
C PRO A 118 11.94 21.72 4.02
N GLY A 119 11.60 20.59 4.65
CA GLY A 119 12.06 19.27 4.23
C GLY A 119 11.40 18.73 2.97
N ARG A 120 10.47 19.48 2.36
CA ARG A 120 10.00 19.26 0.99
C ARG A 120 11.04 19.67 -0.06
N SER A 121 11.92 20.60 0.28
CA SER A 121 12.89 21.21 -0.65
C SER A 121 14.34 21.09 -0.19
N SER A 122 14.60 20.53 0.99
CA SER A 122 15.93 20.38 1.57
C SER A 122 16.08 19.07 2.33
N ASP A 123 17.32 18.58 2.43
CA ASP A 123 17.62 17.37 3.19
C ASP A 123 17.43 17.62 4.68
N GLN A 124 16.43 16.97 5.27
CA GLN A 124 16.20 16.93 6.72
C GLN A 124 16.62 15.59 7.32
N HIS A 125 17.38 14.79 6.56
CA HIS A 125 17.88 13.49 6.94
C HIS A 125 16.78 12.53 7.42
N VAL A 126 15.60 12.58 6.80
CA VAL A 126 14.40 11.81 7.21
C VAL A 126 14.59 10.28 7.17
N PHE A 127 15.62 9.80 6.46
CA PHE A 127 16.01 8.39 6.41
C PHE A 127 17.33 8.07 7.15
N SER A 128 18.00 9.04 7.80
CA SER A 128 19.28 8.80 8.51
C SER A 128 19.11 7.91 9.73
N ASP A 129 17.98 8.02 10.42
CA ASP A 129 17.67 7.26 11.64
C ASP A 129 17.09 5.88 11.33
N THR A 130 17.26 5.39 10.10
CA THR A 130 16.82 4.05 9.74
C THR A 130 17.62 3.03 10.54
N ASP A 131 16.95 2.33 11.45
CA ASP A 131 17.50 1.18 12.17
C ASP A 131 18.12 0.20 11.16
N PRO A 132 19.41 -0.19 11.32
CA PRO A 132 20.07 -1.13 10.42
C PRO A 132 19.32 -2.45 10.20
N ASN A 133 18.48 -2.87 11.15
CA ASN A 133 17.63 -4.05 11.03
C ASN A 133 16.47 -3.88 10.03
N PHE A 134 16.11 -2.64 9.69
CA PHE A 134 15.11 -2.31 8.68
C PHE A 134 15.73 -2.16 7.28
N VAL A 135 17.06 -2.07 7.18
CA VAL A 135 17.77 -2.01 5.90
C VAL A 135 17.87 -3.40 5.29
N ILE A 136 17.29 -3.55 4.11
CA ILE A 136 17.30 -4.82 3.39
C ILE A 136 18.49 -4.87 2.45
N ASP A 137 18.62 -3.88 1.55
CA ASP A 137 19.71 -3.83 0.57
C ASP A 137 19.94 -2.43 0.00
N PHE A 138 21.09 -2.24 -0.66
CA PHE A 138 21.33 -1.14 -1.57
C PHE A 138 21.06 -1.60 -3.00
N ILE A 139 20.25 -0.84 -3.73
CA ILE A 139 19.81 -1.19 -5.08
C ILE A 139 20.49 -0.23 -6.05
N GLY A 140 21.42 -0.78 -6.84
CA GLY A 140 22.27 0.03 -7.70
C GLY A 140 23.10 1.05 -6.91
N PRO A 141 23.56 2.13 -7.56
CA PRO A 141 24.43 3.13 -6.94
C PRO A 141 23.69 4.17 -6.08
N SER A 142 22.37 4.32 -6.28
CA SER A 142 21.63 5.51 -5.84
C SER A 142 20.41 5.22 -4.96
N HIS A 143 20.05 3.97 -4.71
CA HIS A 143 18.85 3.64 -3.95
C HIS A 143 19.10 2.66 -2.82
N LYS A 144 18.25 2.73 -1.81
CA LYS A 144 18.22 1.83 -0.66
C LYS A 144 16.80 1.34 -0.46
N VAL A 145 16.64 0.03 -0.24
CA VAL A 145 15.35 -0.59 0.09
C VAL A 145 15.31 -0.95 1.56
N ILE A 146 14.27 -0.47 2.24
CA ILE A 146 14.04 -0.64 3.67
C ILE A 146 12.64 -1.17 3.93
N LEU A 147 12.43 -1.80 5.08
CA LEU A 147 11.09 -2.10 5.56
C LEU A 147 10.34 -0.83 5.93
N ASN A 148 9.08 -0.73 5.53
CA ASN A 148 8.21 0.35 5.97
C ASN A 148 7.77 0.12 7.43
N LYS A 149 8.26 0.94 8.36
CA LYS A 149 7.85 0.94 9.77
C LYS A 149 6.37 1.22 9.97
N TYR A 150 5.76 1.99 9.07
CA TYR A 150 4.35 2.39 9.08
C TYR A 150 3.54 1.63 8.03
N CYS A 151 3.91 0.38 7.78
CA CYS A 151 3.21 -0.47 6.84
C CYS A 151 1.78 -0.77 7.28
N VAL A 152 0.89 -0.97 6.30
CA VAL A 152 -0.47 -1.49 6.54
C VAL A 152 -0.62 -2.91 5.99
N VAL A 153 0.22 -3.27 5.03
CA VAL A 153 0.39 -4.61 4.49
C VAL A 153 1.82 -5.06 4.81
N ARG A 154 1.99 -6.34 5.17
CA ARG A 154 3.31 -6.87 5.52
C ARG A 154 3.67 -8.03 4.58
N PRO A 155 4.89 -8.03 4.00
CA PRO A 155 5.86 -6.93 4.03
C PRO A 155 5.40 -5.75 3.16
N GLN A 156 5.82 -4.54 3.52
CA GLN A 156 5.78 -3.36 2.66
C GLN A 156 7.12 -2.67 2.76
N TYR A 157 7.61 -2.18 1.63
CA TYR A 157 8.94 -1.62 1.51
C TYR A 157 8.90 -0.14 1.12
N VAL A 158 9.96 0.57 1.46
CA VAL A 158 10.27 1.89 0.95
C VAL A 158 11.58 1.79 0.18
N LEU A 159 11.55 2.18 -1.09
CA LEU A 159 12.74 2.32 -1.94
C LEU A 159 13.01 3.81 -2.09
N HIS A 160 14.06 4.32 -1.46
CA HIS A 160 14.37 5.75 -1.47
C HIS A 160 15.76 6.03 -2.04
N THR A 161 15.97 7.24 -2.53
CA THR A 161 17.29 7.68 -3.00
C THR A 161 18.27 7.79 -1.82
N THR A 162 19.54 7.47 -2.02
CA THR A 162 20.58 7.56 -0.97
C THR A 162 21.00 8.99 -0.67
N VAL A 163 20.88 9.86 -1.67
CA VAL A 163 21.04 11.32 -1.55
C VAL A 163 19.66 11.96 -1.62
N PHE A 164 19.46 13.05 -0.89
CA PHE A 164 18.22 13.81 -0.97
C PHE A 164 17.94 14.24 -2.41
N THR A 165 16.75 13.89 -2.87
CA THR A 165 16.16 14.35 -4.12
C THR A 165 14.73 14.75 -3.78
N PRO A 166 14.21 15.89 -4.25
CA PRO A 166 12.83 16.26 -3.97
C PRO A 166 11.83 15.19 -4.45
N GLN A 167 10.81 14.93 -3.64
CA GLN A 167 9.69 14.05 -3.98
C GLN A 167 8.82 14.63 -5.11
N SER A 168 9.02 15.90 -5.46
CA SER A 168 8.41 16.55 -6.63
C SER A 168 9.15 16.28 -7.94
N ASP A 169 10.31 15.63 -7.90
CA ASP A 169 11.10 15.34 -9.10
C ASP A 169 10.56 14.10 -9.81
N HIS A 170 10.50 14.15 -11.13
CA HIS A 170 10.02 13.03 -11.96
C HIS A 170 10.89 11.79 -11.77
N LEU A 171 10.32 10.59 -11.91
CA LEU A 171 11.10 9.35 -11.96
C LEU A 171 12.05 9.39 -13.17
N ASN A 172 13.29 8.93 -12.96
CA ASN A 172 14.29 8.79 -14.01
C ASN A 172 14.67 7.32 -14.21
N GLU A 173 15.55 7.04 -15.17
CA GLU A 173 16.02 5.67 -15.46
C GLU A 173 16.60 4.96 -14.22
N GLY A 174 17.31 5.67 -13.35
CA GLY A 174 17.87 5.10 -12.12
C GLY A 174 16.78 4.66 -11.13
N ASP A 175 15.69 5.42 -11.03
CA ASP A 175 14.54 5.03 -10.22
C ASP A 175 13.83 3.80 -10.78
N PHE A 176 13.62 3.73 -12.10
CA PHE A 176 13.01 2.57 -12.75
C PHE A 176 13.90 1.33 -12.67
N ALA A 177 15.21 1.49 -12.86
CA ALA A 177 16.18 0.42 -12.68
C ALA A 177 16.09 -0.17 -11.26
N ALA A 178 16.05 0.69 -10.25
CA ALA A 178 15.96 0.25 -8.86
C ALA A 178 14.60 -0.39 -8.53
N ALA A 179 13.50 0.21 -8.99
CA ALA A 179 12.16 -0.31 -8.77
C ALA A 179 11.97 -1.68 -9.44
N TRP A 180 12.44 -1.82 -10.68
CA TRP A 180 12.33 -3.06 -11.44
C TRP A 180 13.21 -4.17 -10.87
N ASP A 181 14.44 -3.86 -10.45
CA ASP A 181 15.31 -4.82 -9.76
C ASP A 181 14.67 -5.33 -8.47
N VAL A 182 14.05 -4.46 -7.67
CA VAL A 182 13.30 -4.89 -6.48
C VAL A 182 12.14 -5.82 -6.85
N LEU A 183 11.30 -5.45 -7.83
CA LEU A 183 10.18 -6.30 -8.25
C LEU A 183 10.65 -7.69 -8.71
N ARG A 184 11.74 -7.76 -9.49
CA ARG A 184 12.31 -9.02 -10.01
C ARG A 184 12.95 -9.90 -8.95
N ARG A 185 13.35 -9.35 -7.80
CA ARG A 185 13.95 -10.09 -6.69
C ARG A 185 12.95 -10.62 -5.67
N LEU A 186 11.69 -10.16 -5.72
CA LEU A 186 10.63 -10.60 -4.82
C LEU A 186 9.95 -11.86 -5.37
N GLU A 187 9.65 -12.83 -4.49
CA GLU A 187 9.08 -14.13 -4.91
C GLU A 187 7.60 -14.04 -5.30
N SER A 188 6.85 -13.09 -4.72
CA SER A 188 5.43 -12.87 -4.99
C SER A 188 5.21 -11.60 -5.82
N LYS A 189 4.03 -11.49 -6.43
CA LYS A 189 3.65 -10.30 -7.21
C LYS A 189 3.54 -9.08 -6.32
N HIS A 190 4.23 -8.01 -6.72
CA HIS A 190 4.22 -6.73 -6.04
C HIS A 190 3.85 -5.61 -7.02
N MET A 191 3.42 -4.49 -6.46
CA MET A 191 3.25 -3.24 -7.17
C MET A 191 4.14 -2.17 -6.53
N VAL A 192 4.61 -1.24 -7.35
CA VAL A 192 5.31 -0.04 -6.92
C VAL A 192 4.39 1.15 -7.09
N ILE A 193 4.34 2.01 -6.08
CA ILE A 193 3.64 3.28 -6.16
C ILE A 193 4.59 4.45 -5.94
N TYR A 194 4.38 5.52 -6.69
CA TYR A 194 5.07 6.79 -6.53
C TYR A 194 4.06 7.94 -6.46
N ASN A 195 4.26 8.83 -5.48
CA ASN A 195 3.43 10.00 -5.25
C ASN A 195 4.31 11.23 -5.51
N CYS A 196 4.30 11.77 -6.73
CA CYS A 196 5.11 12.92 -7.12
C CYS A 196 4.45 14.24 -6.66
N GLY A 197 5.14 15.03 -5.82
CA GLY A 197 4.62 16.31 -5.30
C GLY A 197 3.60 16.17 -4.16
N VAL A 198 3.21 17.29 -3.55
CA VAL A 198 2.36 17.30 -2.33
C VAL A 198 0.94 16.84 -2.65
N GLU A 199 0.38 17.33 -3.76
CA GLU A 199 -0.98 17.10 -4.22
C GLU A 199 -1.23 15.64 -4.61
N SER A 200 -0.17 14.85 -4.82
CA SER A 200 -0.27 13.41 -5.10
C SER A 200 -0.47 12.53 -3.85
N GLY A 201 -0.45 13.13 -2.65
CA GLY A 201 -0.54 12.40 -1.38
C GLY A 201 0.80 11.93 -0.84
N SER A 202 1.91 12.56 -1.23
CA SER A 202 3.23 12.22 -0.69
C SER A 202 3.36 12.57 0.79
N SER A 203 3.91 11.66 1.60
CA SER A 203 4.08 11.88 3.04
C SER A 203 5.27 12.76 3.40
N ILE A 204 6.39 12.61 2.70
CA ILE A 204 7.65 13.32 2.99
C ILE A 204 8.29 13.81 1.70
N GLY A 205 9.24 14.74 1.82
CA GLY A 205 9.90 15.44 0.72
C GLY A 205 11.11 14.74 0.11
N HIS A 206 11.68 13.73 0.75
CA HIS A 206 12.76 12.94 0.18
C HIS A 206 12.20 11.90 -0.78
N LYS A 207 12.68 11.86 -2.02
CA LYS A 207 12.27 10.93 -3.08
C LYS A 207 12.27 9.47 -2.64
N HIS A 208 11.08 8.88 -2.64
CA HIS A 208 10.84 7.49 -2.30
C HIS A 208 9.66 6.91 -3.08
N LEU A 209 9.78 5.63 -3.41
CA LEU A 209 8.74 4.77 -3.92
C LEU A 209 8.31 3.80 -2.82
N GLN A 210 7.07 3.35 -2.85
CA GLN A 210 6.58 2.32 -1.93
C GLN A 210 6.32 1.04 -2.72
N VAL A 211 6.81 -0.09 -2.20
CA VAL A 211 6.60 -1.41 -2.83
C VAL A 211 5.67 -2.21 -1.93
N LEU A 212 4.59 -2.72 -2.49
CA LEU A 212 3.49 -3.37 -1.79
C LEU A 212 3.12 -4.68 -2.49
N PRO A 213 2.62 -5.69 -1.78
CA PRO A 213 2.02 -6.85 -2.43
C PRO A 213 0.91 -6.41 -3.39
N LYS A 214 0.93 -6.93 -4.62
CA LYS A 214 -0.18 -6.75 -5.56
C LYS A 214 -1.34 -7.61 -5.04
N PRO A 215 -2.57 -7.07 -4.94
CA PRO A 215 -3.74 -7.85 -4.59
C PRO A 215 -3.89 -9.09 -5.50
N GLU A 216 -4.24 -10.23 -4.89
CA GLU A 216 -4.43 -11.47 -5.64
C GLU A 216 -5.74 -11.43 -6.43
N LYS A 217 -5.74 -12.10 -7.58
CA LYS A 217 -6.94 -12.24 -8.40
C LYS A 217 -8.03 -12.96 -7.61
N GLY A 218 -9.20 -12.32 -7.47
CA GLY A 218 -10.32 -12.82 -6.68
C GLY A 218 -10.46 -12.20 -5.28
N ASP A 219 -9.43 -11.52 -4.75
CA ASP A 219 -9.56 -10.62 -3.60
C ASP A 219 -9.94 -9.21 -4.08
N PHE A 220 -9.06 -8.61 -4.89
CA PHE A 220 -9.29 -7.30 -5.46
C PHE A 220 -8.43 -7.12 -6.72
N GLU A 221 -8.95 -6.43 -7.72
CA GLU A 221 -8.23 -6.10 -8.94
C GLU A 221 -8.10 -4.58 -9.05
N LEU A 222 -6.89 -4.09 -9.35
CA LEU A 222 -6.66 -2.66 -9.61
C LEU A 222 -7.45 -2.24 -10.85
N PHE A 223 -7.85 -0.98 -10.97
CA PHE A 223 -8.69 -0.52 -12.09
C PHE A 223 -8.23 -0.97 -13.49
N PRO A 224 -6.94 -0.93 -13.87
CA PRO A 224 -6.52 -1.44 -15.19
C PRO A 224 -6.82 -2.93 -15.41
N ASP A 225 -6.77 -3.73 -14.36
CA ASP A 225 -7.04 -5.18 -14.40
C ASP A 225 -8.56 -5.43 -14.36
N ALA A 226 -9.31 -4.72 -13.52
CA ALA A 226 -10.76 -4.88 -13.33
C ALA A 226 -11.59 -4.35 -14.52
N LEU A 227 -11.32 -3.12 -14.96
CA LEU A 227 -12.06 -2.43 -16.02
C LEU A 227 -11.50 -2.71 -17.42
N GLY A 228 -10.24 -3.14 -17.47
CA GLY A 228 -9.51 -3.41 -18.70
C GLY A 228 -8.89 -2.17 -19.35
N ILE A 229 -7.78 -2.42 -20.05
CA ILE A 229 -7.01 -1.41 -20.78
C ILE A 229 -7.47 -1.35 -22.25
N ASP A 230 -7.71 -0.14 -22.74
CA ASP A 230 -7.81 0.20 -24.16
C ASP A 230 -6.42 0.63 -24.66
N GLU A 231 -5.72 -0.29 -25.33
CA GLU A 231 -4.32 -0.12 -25.77
C GLU A 231 -4.18 0.88 -26.92
N GLU A 232 -5.23 1.07 -27.74
CA GLU A 232 -5.21 2.08 -28.81
C GLU A 232 -5.24 3.49 -28.23
N LYS A 233 -6.02 3.69 -27.16
CA LYS A 233 -6.13 4.98 -26.48
C LYS A 233 -5.16 5.17 -25.31
N ASN A 234 -4.49 4.11 -24.87
CA ASN A 234 -3.68 4.10 -23.64
C ASN A 234 -4.48 4.57 -22.41
N THR A 235 -5.71 4.06 -22.27
CA THR A 235 -6.63 4.42 -21.16
C THR A 235 -7.21 3.17 -20.50
N VAL A 236 -7.61 3.30 -19.23
CA VAL A 236 -8.44 2.33 -18.52
C VAL A 236 -9.90 2.64 -18.87
N ARG A 237 -10.66 1.62 -19.24
CA ARG A 237 -12.08 1.80 -19.61
C ARG A 237 -12.87 2.34 -18.43
N ASN A 238 -13.86 3.19 -18.71
CA ASN A 238 -14.83 3.71 -17.73
C ASN A 238 -14.23 4.46 -16.52
N LEU A 239 -12.95 4.83 -16.56
CA LEU A 239 -12.32 5.59 -15.48
C LEU A 239 -12.46 7.10 -15.74
N PRO A 240 -13.19 7.87 -14.89
CA PRO A 240 -13.71 9.20 -15.25
C PRO A 240 -12.75 10.38 -15.03
N PHE A 241 -11.59 10.17 -14.44
CA PHE A 241 -10.55 11.20 -14.27
C PHE A 241 -9.41 10.99 -15.27
N ARG A 242 -8.63 12.04 -15.56
CA ARG A 242 -7.48 11.96 -16.48
C ARG A 242 -6.47 10.97 -15.95
N HIS A 243 -6.01 10.11 -16.83
CA HIS A 243 -4.99 9.12 -16.59
C HIS A 243 -4.46 8.65 -17.94
N ALA A 244 -3.34 7.94 -17.93
CA ALA A 244 -2.89 7.16 -19.06
C ALA A 244 -2.29 5.86 -18.54
N VAL A 245 -2.48 4.77 -19.27
CA VAL A 245 -1.98 3.44 -18.92
C VAL A 245 -1.39 2.77 -20.15
N LYS A 246 -0.30 2.02 -19.96
CA LYS A 246 0.30 1.24 -21.03
C LYS A 246 0.82 -0.09 -20.51
N LYS A 247 0.56 -1.15 -21.27
CA LYS A 247 1.14 -2.47 -21.03
C LYS A 247 2.57 -2.51 -21.55
N PHE A 248 3.39 -3.31 -20.89
CA PHE A 248 4.76 -3.56 -21.32
C PHE A 248 4.85 -4.67 -22.35
N SER A 249 6.01 -4.73 -23.01
CA SER A 249 6.47 -5.94 -23.66
C SER A 249 6.60 -7.10 -22.66
N SER A 250 6.80 -8.33 -23.14
CA SER A 250 6.88 -9.50 -22.24
C SER A 250 8.09 -9.48 -21.30
N ASN A 251 9.12 -8.68 -21.59
CA ASN A 251 10.31 -8.55 -20.77
C ASN A 251 10.90 -7.14 -20.92
N PRO A 252 10.27 -6.11 -20.32
CA PRO A 252 10.70 -4.74 -20.50
C PRO A 252 12.05 -4.51 -19.84
N ASP A 253 12.88 -3.72 -20.52
CA ASP A 253 14.10 -3.17 -19.93
C ASP A 253 13.85 -1.78 -19.35
N VAL A 254 14.86 -1.22 -18.69
CA VAL A 254 14.77 0.09 -18.03
C VAL A 254 14.46 1.21 -19.03
N THR A 255 14.97 1.11 -20.26
CA THR A 255 14.73 2.08 -21.32
C THR A 255 13.26 2.06 -21.75
N GLU A 256 12.65 0.88 -21.86
CA GLU A 256 11.21 0.75 -22.09
C GLU A 256 10.41 1.37 -20.94
N LEU A 257 10.75 1.05 -19.69
CA LEU A 257 10.04 1.59 -18.51
C LEU A 257 10.06 3.13 -18.49
N ALA A 258 11.24 3.73 -18.70
CA ALA A 258 11.40 5.18 -18.73
C ALA A 258 10.65 5.82 -19.91
N GLY A 259 10.78 5.24 -21.11
CA GLY A 259 10.08 5.74 -22.30
C GLY A 259 8.55 5.60 -22.22
N VAL A 260 8.05 4.53 -21.59
CA VAL A 260 6.62 4.37 -21.30
C VAL A 260 6.18 5.47 -20.33
N TYR A 261 6.92 5.70 -19.24
CA TYR A 261 6.58 6.75 -18.29
C TYR A 261 6.49 8.11 -18.97
N GLU A 262 7.51 8.53 -19.73
CA GLU A 262 7.52 9.81 -20.46
C GLU A 262 6.30 9.95 -21.39
N ALA A 263 5.97 8.90 -22.16
CA ALA A 263 4.81 8.89 -23.01
C ALA A 263 3.49 9.05 -22.22
N LEU A 264 3.36 8.34 -21.09
CA LEU A 264 2.18 8.42 -20.22
C LEU A 264 2.03 9.79 -19.56
N GLN A 265 3.13 10.47 -19.23
CA GLN A 265 3.06 11.86 -18.71
C GLN A 265 2.44 12.81 -19.73
N ILE A 266 2.87 12.71 -20.99
CA ILE A 266 2.34 13.52 -22.10
C ILE A 266 0.87 13.19 -22.33
N LEU A 267 0.53 11.90 -22.47
CA LEU A 267 -0.82 11.44 -22.78
C LEU A 267 -1.84 11.80 -21.70
N SER A 268 -1.45 11.70 -20.43
CA SER A 268 -2.34 12.06 -19.32
C SER A 268 -2.38 13.56 -19.03
N GLY A 269 -1.44 14.35 -19.56
CA GLY A 269 -1.34 15.79 -19.32
C GLY A 269 -0.82 16.13 -17.92
N VAL A 270 0.22 15.43 -17.47
CA VAL A 270 0.92 15.77 -16.22
C VAL A 270 1.61 17.12 -16.36
N GLU A 271 1.24 18.08 -15.51
CA GLU A 271 1.94 19.37 -15.41
C GLU A 271 2.88 19.43 -14.20
N ARG A 272 2.44 18.86 -13.06
CA ARG A 272 3.17 18.88 -11.79
C ARG A 272 2.97 17.56 -11.05
N ALA A 273 2.08 17.55 -10.06
CA ALA A 273 1.84 16.42 -9.20
C ALA A 273 1.09 15.30 -9.92
N HIS A 274 1.53 14.08 -9.69
CA HIS A 274 0.94 12.89 -10.29
C HIS A 274 1.25 11.64 -9.48
N ASN A 275 0.45 10.61 -9.69
CA ASN A 275 0.73 9.27 -9.22
C ASN A 275 1.27 8.39 -10.33
N VAL A 276 2.12 7.45 -9.94
CA VAL A 276 2.53 6.31 -10.77
C VAL A 276 2.17 5.03 -10.02
N VAL A 277 1.57 4.08 -10.71
CA VAL A 277 1.43 2.69 -10.28
C VAL A 277 2.11 1.82 -11.32
N LEU A 278 3.04 0.98 -10.87
CA LEU A 278 3.85 0.11 -11.70
C LEU A 278 3.69 -1.33 -11.20
N VAL A 279 3.30 -2.23 -12.10
CA VAL A 279 3.27 -3.68 -11.89
C VAL A 279 4.03 -4.36 -13.04
N ASP A 280 4.19 -5.68 -12.98
CA ASP A 280 4.90 -6.44 -14.02
C ASP A 280 4.30 -6.24 -15.42
N GLU A 281 2.98 -6.05 -15.50
CA GLU A 281 2.24 -6.06 -16.76
C GLU A 281 2.01 -4.67 -17.37
N TRP A 282 1.97 -3.60 -16.56
CA TRP A 282 1.59 -2.27 -17.00
C TRP A 282 2.06 -1.15 -16.06
N MET A 283 2.07 0.08 -16.60
CA MET A 283 2.24 1.32 -15.83
C MET A 283 1.01 2.21 -16.00
N LEU A 284 0.55 2.81 -14.91
CA LEU A 284 -0.54 3.79 -14.86
C LEU A 284 -0.02 5.10 -14.29
N VAL A 285 -0.28 6.21 -15.00
CA VAL A 285 0.04 7.58 -14.57
C VAL A 285 -1.23 8.39 -14.44
N ILE A 286 -1.37 9.11 -13.32
CA ILE A 286 -2.59 9.85 -12.96
C ILE A 286 -2.20 11.26 -12.48
N PRO A 287 -2.47 12.33 -13.25
CA PRO A 287 -2.35 13.70 -12.77
C PRO A 287 -3.23 13.96 -11.56
N ARG A 288 -2.72 14.75 -10.60
CA ARG A 288 -3.39 14.98 -9.31
C ARG A 288 -3.68 16.45 -9.08
N ALA A 289 -4.92 16.76 -8.68
CA ALA A 289 -5.34 18.11 -8.34
C ALA A 289 -5.11 18.42 -6.86
N CYS A 290 -5.38 17.44 -5.98
CA CYS A 290 -5.17 17.60 -4.55
C CYS A 290 -5.00 16.26 -3.85
N ALA A 291 -4.34 16.27 -2.70
CA ALA A 291 -4.10 15.08 -1.89
C ALA A 291 -5.24 14.75 -0.93
N ARG A 292 -5.99 15.77 -0.50
CA ARG A 292 -6.92 15.71 0.62
C ARG A 292 -8.18 16.54 0.37
N HIS A 293 -9.32 16.02 0.86
CA HIS A 293 -10.61 16.70 0.94
C HIS A 293 -11.13 16.53 2.38
N GLY A 294 -10.89 17.53 3.23
CA GLY A 294 -11.12 17.41 4.66
C GLY A 294 -10.23 16.32 5.29
N ASN A 295 -10.86 15.34 5.93
CA ASN A 295 -10.18 14.22 6.57
C ASN A 295 -9.78 13.10 5.60
N LEU A 296 -10.40 13.07 4.42
CA LEU A 296 -10.14 12.05 3.40
C LEU A 296 -8.88 12.37 2.61
N ALA A 297 -8.13 11.33 2.24
CA ALA A 297 -6.92 11.45 1.46
C ALA A 297 -6.82 10.32 0.44
N ALA A 298 -6.18 10.61 -0.70
CA ALA A 298 -5.91 9.63 -1.73
C ALA A 298 -4.44 9.70 -2.16
N ASN A 299 -3.78 8.55 -2.21
CA ASN A 299 -2.48 8.37 -2.84
C ASN A 299 -2.64 7.52 -4.12
N ALA A 300 -1.52 7.16 -4.76
CA ALA A 300 -1.49 6.32 -5.96
C ALA A 300 -2.30 5.02 -5.83
N ALA A 301 -2.24 4.33 -4.69
CA ALA A 301 -3.01 3.10 -4.48
C ALA A 301 -4.52 3.37 -4.45
N SER A 302 -4.95 4.44 -3.77
CA SER A 302 -6.36 4.85 -3.73
C SER A 302 -6.90 5.23 -5.10
N MET A 303 -6.09 5.94 -5.89
CA MET A 303 -6.43 6.31 -7.27
C MET A 303 -6.50 5.10 -8.22
N ALA A 304 -5.96 3.94 -7.82
CA ALA A 304 -6.08 2.67 -8.53
C ALA A 304 -7.15 1.73 -7.94
N GLY A 305 -8.00 2.25 -7.04
CA GLY A 305 -9.15 1.55 -6.44
C GLY A 305 -8.89 0.94 -5.06
N MET A 306 -7.65 1.00 -4.56
CA MET A 306 -7.30 0.47 -3.24
C MET A 306 -7.20 1.61 -2.20
N VAL A 307 -8.34 1.96 -1.60
CA VAL A 307 -8.48 3.11 -0.69
C VAL A 307 -8.13 2.72 0.75
N TRP A 308 -7.28 3.52 1.39
CA TRP A 308 -6.81 3.24 2.74
C TRP A 308 -7.26 4.36 3.69
N VAL A 309 -8.01 3.97 4.72
CA VAL A 309 -8.63 4.88 5.70
C VAL A 309 -8.10 4.59 7.10
N THR A 310 -8.20 5.54 8.02
CA THR A 310 -7.63 5.36 9.37
C THR A 310 -8.66 4.96 10.43
N ASN A 311 -9.94 5.23 10.17
CA ASN A 311 -11.06 4.96 11.06
C ASN A 311 -12.34 4.64 10.25
N LEU A 312 -13.41 4.23 10.93
CA LEU A 312 -14.68 3.85 10.29
C LEU A 312 -15.50 5.05 9.81
N GLU A 313 -15.38 6.20 10.45
CA GLU A 313 -16.07 7.44 10.04
C GLU A 313 -15.58 7.88 8.66
N ASP A 314 -14.27 7.79 8.41
CA ASP A 314 -13.67 8.05 7.10
C ASP A 314 -14.24 7.10 6.03
N VAL A 315 -14.46 5.81 6.34
CA VAL A 315 -15.08 4.86 5.39
C VAL A 315 -16.49 5.33 5.03
N GLN A 316 -17.28 5.68 6.04
CA GLN A 316 -18.65 6.12 5.83
C GLN A 316 -18.69 7.41 5.01
N ASP A 317 -17.79 8.37 5.27
CA ASP A 317 -17.69 9.60 4.48
C ASP A 317 -17.26 9.33 3.02
N TRP A 318 -16.39 8.35 2.78
CA TRP A 318 -16.06 7.90 1.42
C TRP A 318 -17.28 7.32 0.68
N VAL A 319 -18.07 6.49 1.36
CA VAL A 319 -19.26 5.84 0.81
C VAL A 319 -20.36 6.89 0.54
N ASP A 320 -20.69 7.71 1.53
CA ASP A 320 -21.76 8.71 1.45
C ASP A 320 -21.53 9.75 0.36
N ARG A 321 -20.26 10.12 0.13
CA ARG A 321 -19.88 11.08 -0.91
C ARG A 321 -19.73 10.45 -2.30
N GLY A 322 -19.71 9.12 -2.39
CA GLY A 322 -19.46 8.36 -3.61
C GLY A 322 -17.95 8.23 -3.90
N PRO A 323 -17.36 7.02 -3.78
CA PRO A 323 -15.91 6.85 -3.90
C PRO A 323 -15.33 7.33 -5.23
N MET A 324 -16.01 7.04 -6.34
CA MET A 324 -15.55 7.49 -7.66
C MET A 324 -15.63 9.01 -7.81
N LYS A 325 -16.68 9.64 -7.28
CA LYS A 325 -16.82 11.10 -7.27
C LYS A 325 -15.69 11.75 -6.49
N LEU A 326 -15.31 11.16 -5.35
CA LEU A 326 -14.14 11.59 -4.58
C LEU A 326 -12.84 11.44 -5.37
N LEU A 327 -12.62 10.29 -6.04
CA LEU A 327 -11.43 10.12 -6.88
C LEU A 327 -11.35 11.16 -8.01
N CYS A 328 -12.45 11.53 -8.65
CA CYS A 328 -12.46 12.66 -9.60
C CYS A 328 -11.98 13.97 -8.95
N GLN A 329 -12.42 14.25 -7.72
CA GLN A 329 -12.02 15.45 -6.99
C GLN A 329 -10.54 15.44 -6.54
N PHE A 330 -9.94 14.24 -6.37
CA PHE A 330 -8.51 14.08 -6.09
C PHE A 330 -7.65 14.12 -7.36
N GLY A 331 -8.18 13.60 -8.46
CA GLY A 331 -7.60 13.61 -9.79
C GLY A 331 -7.89 14.92 -10.53
N VAL A 332 -7.59 14.92 -11.83
CA VAL A 332 -7.95 16.01 -12.73
C VAL A 332 -9.06 15.51 -13.65
N ASP A 333 -10.16 16.24 -13.80
CA ASP A 333 -11.30 15.82 -14.64
C ASP A 333 -10.92 15.62 -16.11
N GLN A 334 -11.43 14.56 -16.75
CA GLN A 334 -11.39 14.40 -18.21
C GLN A 334 -12.21 15.53 -18.83
N LYS A 335 -11.57 16.37 -19.66
CA LYS A 335 -12.27 17.44 -20.37
C LYS A 335 -13.05 16.89 -21.56
#